data_AF-A0A401RA62-F1
#
_entry.id   AF-A0A401RA62-F1
#
_cell.length_a   1.000
_cell.length_b   1.000
_cell.length_c   1.000
_cell.angle_alpha   90.00
_cell.angle_beta   90.00
_cell.angle_gamma   90.00
#
_symmetry.space_group_name_H-M   'P 1'
#
loop_
_entity.id
_entity.type
_entity.pdbx_description
1 polymer ?
#
loop_
_entity_poly.entity_id
_entity_poly.type
_entity_poly.pdbx_seq_one_letter_code
_entity_poly.pdbx_strand_id
1 'polypeptide(L)'
;MAVLIRPAADGDEVLSLITVAAAWTPRGSEVPDGETVREAIGRLTVHGRDRSACLRALLGRCSIQEPELARVRATLREADRRLPLPPPLALPQAVVRAQGLGRLIEALDRALCLLRDEEAEVFT
;
A
#
# COMPACT_ATOMS: atom_id res chain seq x y z
N MET A 1 -20.05 14.35 14.81
CA MET A 1 -19.18 13.14 14.88
C MET A 1 -18.52 12.96 13.52
N ALA A 2 -17.29 12.45 13.50
CA ALA A 2 -16.31 12.44 12.39
C ALA A 2 -15.64 13.81 12.18
N VAL A 3 -14.32 13.94 12.00
CA VAL A 3 -13.33 13.02 11.43
C VAL A 3 -12.11 12.94 12.35
N LEU A 4 -11.80 11.75 12.87
CA LEU A 4 -10.50 11.50 13.47
C LEU A 4 -9.49 11.39 12.33
N ILE A 5 -8.84 12.51 12.02
CA ILE A 5 -7.58 12.50 11.27
C ILE A 5 -6.58 11.80 12.21
N ARG A 6 -6.42 10.48 12.07
CA ARG A 6 -5.35 9.75 12.76
C ARG A 6 -4.03 10.05 12.02
N PRO A 7 -2.93 10.27 12.76
CA PRO A 7 -1.93 11.28 12.44
C PRO A 7 -0.81 10.74 11.56
N ALA A 8 -0.03 11.67 11.00
CA ALA A 8 1.18 11.46 10.22
C ALA A 8 2.22 10.47 10.82
N ALA A 9 2.11 10.10 12.10
CA ALA A 9 2.98 9.12 12.76
C ALA A 9 2.87 7.69 12.16
N ASP A 10 1.70 7.30 11.65
CA ASP A 10 1.49 5.97 11.04
C ASP A 10 2.19 5.87 9.66
N GLY A 11 2.36 7.00 8.97
CA GLY A 11 2.99 7.05 7.65
C GLY A 11 4.49 6.79 7.68
N ASP A 12 5.20 7.39 8.64
CA ASP A 12 6.66 7.23 8.79
C ASP A 12 7.03 5.81 9.25
N GLU A 13 6.24 5.24 10.16
CA GLU A 13 6.39 3.85 10.57
C GLU A 13 6.15 2.86 9.42
N VAL A 14 5.16 3.11 8.57
CA VAL A 14 4.88 2.24 7.42
C VAL A 14 5.97 2.39 6.35
N LEU A 15 6.49 3.58 6.09
CA LEU A 15 7.62 3.79 5.18
C LEU A 15 8.89 3.08 5.69
N SER A 16 9.15 3.17 6.98
CA SER A 16 10.23 2.42 7.64
C SER A 16 10.02 0.92 7.47
N LEU A 17 8.81 0.41 7.70
CA LEU A 17 8.48 -1.00 7.52
C LEU A 17 8.64 -1.47 6.06
N ILE A 18 8.24 -0.66 5.08
CA ILE A 18 8.42 -0.95 3.65
C ILE A 18 9.92 -1.04 3.33
N THR A 19 10.72 -0.12 3.84
CA THR A 19 12.17 -0.06 3.63
C THR A 19 12.86 -1.29 4.23
N VAL A 20 12.50 -1.65 5.46
CA VAL A 20 13.00 -2.85 6.14
C VAL A 20 12.60 -4.11 5.38
N ALA A 21 11.32 -4.24 5.00
CA ALA A 21 10.84 -5.41 4.27
C ALA A 21 11.50 -5.56 2.89
N ALA A 22 11.78 -4.45 2.20
CA ALA A 22 12.47 -4.43 0.92
C ALA A 22 13.91 -4.95 1.01
N ALA A 23 14.58 -4.75 2.15
CA ALA A 23 15.95 -5.19 2.38
C ALA A 23 16.06 -6.68 2.74
N TRP A 24 14.96 -7.37 3.05
CA TRP A 24 15.00 -8.77 3.45
C TRP A 24 15.45 -9.71 2.33
N THR A 25 16.32 -10.65 2.67
CA THR A 25 16.67 -11.74 1.76
C THR A 25 15.66 -12.88 1.92
N PRO A 26 14.97 -13.35 0.86
CA PRO A 26 13.98 -14.43 0.98
C PRO A 26 14.56 -15.80 1.37
N ARG A 27 15.88 -15.99 1.24
CA ARG A 27 16.59 -17.24 1.53
C ARG A 27 17.96 -16.92 2.10
N GLY A 28 18.40 -17.65 3.12
CA GLY A 28 19.74 -17.48 3.73
C GLY A 28 19.69 -17.38 5.24
N SER A 29 20.82 -17.05 5.85
CA SER A 29 20.95 -16.88 7.31
C SER A 29 20.37 -15.56 7.83
N GLU A 30 20.09 -14.61 6.95
CA GLU A 30 19.58 -13.27 7.29
C GLU A 30 18.06 -13.14 7.04
N VAL A 31 17.35 -14.25 6.93
CA VAL A 31 15.89 -14.24 6.81
C VAL A 31 15.31 -13.85 8.17
N PRO A 32 14.40 -12.86 8.25
CA PRO A 32 13.73 -12.54 9.50
C PRO A 32 12.92 -13.73 10.00
N ASP A 33 12.69 -13.81 11.31
CA ASP A 33 11.85 -14.86 11.85
C ASP A 33 10.40 -14.77 11.32
N GLY A 34 9.69 -15.89 11.41
CA GLY A 34 8.35 -16.00 10.84
C GLY A 34 7.29 -15.11 11.51
N GLU A 35 7.50 -14.70 12.77
CA GLU A 35 6.60 -13.79 13.46
C GLU A 35 6.78 -12.37 12.93
N THR A 36 8.02 -11.89 12.83
CA THR A 36 8.37 -10.58 12.23
C THR A 36 7.79 -10.44 10.82
N VAL A 37 7.96 -11.45 9.96
CA VAL A 37 7.41 -11.40 8.59
C VAL A 37 5.89 -11.36 8.59
N ARG A 38 5.24 -12.12 9.49
CA ARG A 38 3.78 -12.18 9.59
C ARG A 38 3.19 -10.86 10.09
N GLU A 39 3.82 -10.25 11.10
CA GLU A 39 3.43 -8.95 11.62
C GLU A 39 3.55 -7.88 10.52
N ALA A 40 4.66 -7.86 9.79
CA ALA A 40 4.85 -6.94 8.68
C ALA A 40 3.78 -7.11 7.59
N ILE A 41 3.47 -8.34 7.19
CA ILE A 41 2.37 -8.61 6.24
C ILE A 41 1.04 -8.07 6.79
N GLY A 42 0.75 -8.28 8.08
CA GLY A 42 -0.46 -7.78 8.73
C GLY A 42 -0.56 -6.26 8.65
N ARG A 43 0.47 -5.55 9.11
CA ARG A 43 0.55 -4.08 9.09
C ARG A 43 0.44 -3.51 7.67
N LEU A 44 1.22 -4.04 6.73
CA LEU A 44 1.19 -3.61 5.32
C LEU A 44 -0.18 -3.88 4.69
N THR A 45 -0.84 -4.99 5.03
CA THR A 45 -2.17 -5.31 4.50
C THR A 45 -3.24 -4.33 5.01
N VAL A 46 -3.23 -4.00 6.31
CA VAL A 46 -4.13 -3.01 6.88
C VAL A 46 -3.92 -1.66 6.20
N HIS A 47 -2.68 -1.18 6.16
CA HIS A 47 -2.37 0.10 5.54
C HIS A 47 -2.74 0.14 4.05
N GLY A 48 -2.43 -0.92 3.28
CA GLY A 48 -2.80 -1.01 1.88
C GLY A 48 -4.31 -0.96 1.64
N ARG A 49 -5.12 -1.52 2.55
CA ARG A 49 -6.59 -1.44 2.48
C ARG A 49 -7.08 -0.01 2.70
N ASP A 50 -6.52 0.67 3.69
CA ASP A 50 -6.86 2.06 3.98
C ASP A 50 -6.52 2.97 2.79
N ARG A 51 -5.32 2.83 2.20
CA ARG A 51 -4.94 3.57 0.99
C ARG A 51 -5.83 3.28 -0.21
N SER A 52 -6.18 2.01 -0.41
CA SER A 52 -7.12 1.61 -1.48
C SER A 52 -8.51 2.22 -1.28
N ALA A 53 -8.99 2.30 -0.04
CA ALA A 53 -10.27 2.93 0.28
C ALA A 53 -10.24 4.45 0.03
N CYS A 54 -9.17 5.13 0.48
CA CYS A 54 -8.96 6.55 0.17
C CYS A 54 -8.93 6.80 -1.34
N LEU A 55 -8.20 5.97 -2.09
CA LEU A 55 -8.04 6.15 -3.53
C LEU A 55 -9.37 5.98 -4.28
N ARG A 56 -10.22 5.03 -3.87
CA ARG A 56 -11.58 4.89 -4.41
C ARG A 56 -12.46 6.10 -4.11
N ALA A 57 -12.36 6.65 -2.91
CA ALA A 57 -13.15 7.81 -2.51
C ALA A 57 -12.81 9.05 -3.36
N LEU A 58 -11.52 9.25 -3.66
CA LEU A 58 -11.05 10.35 -4.51
C LEU A 58 -11.37 10.12 -5.98
N LEU A 59 -11.21 8.90 -6.49
CA LEU A 59 -11.45 8.58 -7.90
C LEU A 59 -12.92 8.84 -8.33
N GLY A 60 -13.86 8.82 -7.39
CA GLY A 60 -15.26 9.20 -7.66
C GLY A 60 -15.51 10.71 -7.75
N ARG A 61 -14.49 11.54 -7.51
CA ARG A 61 -14.57 13.01 -7.40
C ARG A 61 -13.67 13.75 -8.38
N CYS A 62 -12.59 13.12 -8.86
CA CYS A 62 -11.61 13.75 -9.75
C CYS A 62 -11.97 13.60 -11.25
N SER A 63 -11.58 14.59 -12.04
CA SER A 63 -11.69 14.64 -13.51
C SER A 63 -10.33 14.34 -14.17
N ILE A 64 -9.73 13.19 -13.86
CA ILE A 64 -8.39 12.86 -14.36
C ILE A 64 -8.39 12.35 -15.81
N GLN A 65 -7.28 12.54 -16.52
CA GLN A 65 -7.15 12.07 -17.90
C GLN A 65 -7.22 10.53 -17.99
N GLU A 66 -7.82 10.02 -19.07
CA GLU A 66 -8.00 8.58 -19.34
C GLU A 66 -6.73 7.70 -19.13
N PRO A 67 -5.52 8.06 -19.61
CA PRO A 67 -4.34 7.22 -19.40
C PRO A 67 -3.93 7.10 -17.93
N GLU A 68 -4.10 8.16 -17.15
CA GLU A 68 -3.80 8.17 -15.72
C GLU A 68 -4.89 7.43 -14.95
N LEU A 69 -6.15 7.61 -15.36
CA LEU A 69 -7.29 6.88 -14.82
C LEU A 69 -7.13 5.38 -14.98
N ALA A 70 -6.65 4.94 -16.15
CA ALA A 70 -6.37 3.54 -16.41
C ALA A 70 -5.30 2.99 -15.46
N ARG A 71 -4.23 3.76 -15.20
CA ARG A 71 -3.15 3.37 -14.27
C ARG A 71 -3.66 3.28 -12.83
N VAL A 72 -4.40 4.29 -12.36
CA VAL A 72 -4.98 4.28 -11.01
C VAL A 72 -5.93 3.10 -10.81
N ARG A 73 -6.80 2.83 -11.80
CA ARG A 73 -7.71 1.67 -11.79
C ARG A 73 -6.94 0.33 -11.81
N ALA A 74 -5.84 0.24 -12.56
CA ALA A 74 -5.00 -0.95 -12.58
C ALA A 74 -4.35 -1.21 -11.21
N THR A 75 -3.83 -0.17 -10.55
CA THR A 75 -3.29 -0.26 -9.19
C THR A 75 -4.35 -0.73 -8.19
N LEU A 76 -5.56 -0.16 -8.26
CA LEU A 76 -6.69 -0.61 -7.42
C LEU A 76 -7.07 -2.08 -7.66
N ARG A 77 -7.12 -2.52 -8.92
CA ARG A 77 -7.38 -3.94 -9.25
C ARG A 77 -6.31 -4.86 -8.68
N GLU A 78 -5.05 -4.45 -8.73
CA GLU A 78 -3.97 -5.23 -8.14
C GLU A 78 -4.07 -5.27 -6.60
N ALA A 79 -4.47 -4.17 -5.97
CA ALA A 79 -4.75 -4.13 -4.54
C ALA A 79 -5.90 -5.08 -4.16
N ASP A 80 -6.99 -5.08 -4.92
CA ASP A 80 -8.13 -5.97 -4.71
C ASP A 80 -7.77 -7.45 -4.85
N ARG A 81 -6.85 -7.77 -5.77
CA ARG A 81 -6.36 -9.14 -5.93
C ARG A 81 -5.41 -9.54 -4.81
N ARG A 82 -4.54 -8.64 -4.37
CA ARG A 82 -3.47 -8.97 -3.43
C ARG A 82 -3.93 -8.89 -1.98
N LEU A 83 -4.48 -7.78 -1.51
CA LEU A 83 -4.75 -7.52 -0.09
C LEU A 83 -5.66 -8.53 0.65
N PRO A 84 -6.59 -9.27 0.01
CA PRO A 84 -7.38 -10.29 0.71
C PRO A 84 -6.67 -11.64 0.81
N LEU A 85 -5.54 -11.85 0.11
CA LEU A 85 -4.86 -13.14 0.13
C LEU A 85 -4.31 -13.47 1.52
N PRO A 86 -4.48 -14.72 1.99
CA PRO A 86 -3.92 -15.16 3.25
C PRO A 86 -2.38 -15.10 3.21
N PRO A 87 -1.72 -14.94 4.38
CA PRO A 87 -0.26 -14.98 4.45
C PRO A 87 0.26 -16.36 3.97
N PRO A 88 1.35 -16.41 3.19
CA PRO A 88 1.95 -17.68 2.77
C PRO A 88 2.44 -18.51 3.95
N LEU A 89 2.35 -19.84 3.83
CA LEU A 89 2.82 -20.77 4.86
C LEU A 89 4.35 -20.88 4.88
N ALA A 90 5.00 -20.76 3.73
CA ALA A 90 6.45 -20.86 3.62
C ALA A 90 7.12 -19.49 3.80
N LEU A 91 8.11 -19.41 4.70
CA LEU A 91 8.80 -18.17 5.06
C LEU A 91 9.41 -17.42 3.84
N PRO A 92 10.09 -18.07 2.88
CA PRO A 92 10.59 -17.39 1.68
C PRO A 92 9.48 -16.71 0.87
N GLN A 93 8.32 -17.35 0.78
CA GLN A 93 7.16 -16.79 0.07
C GLN A 93 6.54 -15.64 0.85
N ALA A 94 6.51 -15.73 2.18
CA ALA A 94 6.04 -14.67 3.06
C ALA A 94 6.92 -13.41 2.97
N VAL A 95 8.25 -13.55 2.88
CA VAL A 95 9.16 -12.42 2.66
C VAL A 95 8.87 -11.73 1.32
N VAL A 96 8.80 -12.50 0.23
CA VAL A 96 8.45 -11.95 -1.09
C VAL A 96 7.08 -11.28 -1.09
N ARG A 97 6.14 -11.82 -0.31
CA ARG A 97 4.82 -11.25 -0.13
C ARG A 97 4.89 -9.89 0.58
N ALA A 98 5.64 -9.77 1.67
CA ALA A 98 5.83 -8.49 2.37
C ALA A 98 6.43 -7.43 1.43
N GLN A 99 7.47 -7.78 0.67
CA GLN A 99 8.08 -6.92 -0.33
C GLN A 99 7.08 -6.49 -1.42
N GLY A 100 6.27 -7.44 -1.90
CA GLY A 100 5.24 -7.18 -2.90
C GLY A 100 4.13 -6.26 -2.38
N LEU A 101 3.80 -6.35 -1.09
CA LEU A 101 2.85 -5.44 -0.44
C LEU A 101 3.45 -4.03 -0.29
N GLY A 102 4.72 -3.91 0.09
CA GLY A 102 5.39 -2.60 0.17
C GLY A 102 5.38 -1.85 -1.16
N ARG A 103 5.77 -2.52 -2.25
CA ARG A 103 5.69 -1.93 -3.61
C ARG A 103 4.28 -1.53 -4.03
N LEU A 104 3.27 -2.30 -3.61
CA LEU A 104 1.87 -1.98 -3.88
C LEU A 104 1.43 -0.73 -3.12
N ILE A 105 1.81 -0.59 -1.84
CA ILE A 105 1.50 0.59 -1.04
C ILE A 105 2.13 1.84 -1.64
N GLU A 106 3.41 1.79 -2.03
CA GLU A 106 4.05 2.91 -2.72
C GLU A 106 3.32 3.31 -4.01
N ALA A 107 2.82 2.33 -4.77
CA ALA A 107 2.04 2.60 -5.97
C ALA A 107 0.68 3.24 -5.65
N LEU A 108 0.02 2.81 -4.57
CA LEU A 108 -1.22 3.41 -4.08
C LEU A 108 -0.99 4.85 -3.61
N ASP A 109 0.11 5.11 -2.88
CA ASP A 109 0.46 6.45 -2.41
C ASP A 109 0.78 7.40 -3.57
N ARG A 110 1.54 6.95 -4.58
CA ARG A 110 1.78 7.72 -5.81
C ARG A 110 0.47 8.06 -6.53
N ALA A 111 -0.46 7.10 -6.61
CA ALA A 111 -1.78 7.33 -7.21
C ALA A 111 -2.63 8.32 -6.39
N LEU A 112 -2.55 8.27 -5.06
CA LEU A 112 -3.22 9.22 -4.17
C LEU A 112 -2.67 10.63 -4.33
N CYS A 113 -1.35 10.80 -4.45
CA CYS A 113 -0.75 12.12 -4.70
C CYS A 113 -1.25 12.69 -6.03
N LEU A 114 -1.22 11.90 -7.11
CA LEU A 114 -1.72 12.33 -8.42
C LEU A 114 -3.18 12.81 -8.37
N LEU A 115 -4.07 12.07 -7.69
CA LEU A 115 -5.47 12.49 -7.57
C LEU A 115 -5.66 13.75 -6.71
N ARG A 116 -4.81 13.94 -5.68
CA ARG A 116 -4.88 15.12 -4.80
C ARG A 116 -4.41 16.38 -5.49
N ASP A 117 -3.38 16.27 -6.31
CA ASP A 117 -2.87 17.39 -7.11
C ASP A 117 -3.96 17.84 -8.12
N GLU A 118 -4.63 16.87 -8.77
CA GLU A 118 -5.78 17.13 -9.65
C GLU A 118 -6.99 17.74 -8.91
N GLU A 119 -7.34 17.29 -7.70
CA GLU A 119 -8.38 17.95 -6.90
C GLU A 119 -7.99 19.40 -6.59
N ALA A 120 -6.72 19.68 -6.26
CA ALA A 120 -6.28 21.03 -5.92
C ALA A 120 -6.36 22.00 -7.12
N GLU A 121 -6.03 21.54 -8.33
CA GLU A 121 -6.11 22.35 -9.55
C GLU A 121 -7.54 22.72 -9.94
N VAL A 122 -8.53 21.86 -9.66
CA VAL A 122 -9.95 22.10 -9.98
C VAL A 122 -10.59 23.21 -9.11
N PHE A 123 -10.01 23.53 -7.95
CA PHE A 123 -10.53 24.54 -7.02
C PHE A 123 -9.78 25.89 -7.05
N THR A 124 -8.83 26.08 -7.97
CA THR A 124 -8.13 27.36 -8.24
C THR A 124 -8.59 28.01 -9.53
#